data_AF-A0A7L0M1X5-F1
#
_entry.id   AF-A0A7L0M1X5-F1
#
_cell.length_a   1.000
_cell.length_b   1.000
_cell.length_c   1.000
_cell.angle_alpha   90.00
_cell.angle_beta   90.00
_cell.angle_gamma   90.00
#
_symmetry.space_group_name_H-M   'P 1'
#
loop_
_entity.id
_entity.type
_entity.pdbx_description
1 polymer ?
#
loop_
_entity_poly.entity_id
_entity_poly.type
_entity_poly.pdbx_seq_one_letter_code
_entity_poly.pdbx_strand_id
1 'polypeptide(L)'
;LPAGRAHGACRQGPWCRAARRPQLLVLLKLDEELRPRQPQVLALAAQLQAGKGLTVVGTVIPGELPREQPRARAAEQVGAYG
;
A
#
# COMPACT_ATOMS: atom_id res chain seq x y z
N LEU A 1 21.73 -48.34 4.26
CA LEU A 1 22.29 -47.16 3.57
C LEU A 1 21.46 -45.93 3.95
N PRO A 2 22.07 -44.84 4.45
CA PRO A 2 21.39 -43.60 4.81
C PRO A 2 21.50 -42.52 3.71
N ALA A 3 20.39 -41.87 3.35
CA ALA A 3 20.26 -40.54 2.71
C ALA A 3 18.80 -40.40 2.22
N GLY A 4 18.01 -39.36 2.49
CA GLY A 4 18.26 -38.11 3.18
C GLY A 4 16.98 -37.62 3.84
N ARG A 5 17.16 -36.81 4.89
CA ARG A 5 16.09 -36.05 5.54
C ARG A 5 15.38 -35.19 4.50
N ALA A 6 14.12 -35.47 4.25
CA ALA A 6 13.23 -34.47 3.67
C ALA A 6 12.98 -33.39 4.74
N HIS A 7 13.84 -32.37 4.78
CA HIS A 7 13.49 -31.04 5.30
C HIS A 7 12.41 -30.47 4.37
N GLY A 8 11.17 -30.88 4.56
CA GLY A 8 10.14 -30.61 3.57
C GLY A 8 8.75 -30.94 4.08
N ALA A 9 8.32 -30.24 5.12
CA ALA A 9 6.90 -30.19 5.47
C ALA A 9 6.62 -28.92 6.25
N CYS A 10 6.31 -27.82 5.56
CA CYS A 10 5.47 -26.80 6.17
C CYS A 10 4.10 -27.49 6.40
N ARG A 11 3.89 -27.99 7.62
CA ARG A 11 2.74 -28.83 7.97
C ARG A 11 1.48 -28.02 7.74
N GLN A 12 0.67 -28.49 6.81
CA GLN A 12 -0.59 -27.92 6.35
C GLN A 12 -1.64 -27.96 7.49
N GLY A 13 -1.49 -27.09 8.48
CA GLY A 13 -2.51 -26.78 9.47
C GLY A 13 -3.43 -25.65 8.99
N PRO A 14 -4.57 -25.39 9.66
CA PRO A 14 -5.46 -24.25 9.38
C PRO A 14 -4.74 -22.89 9.40
N TRP A 15 -3.54 -22.82 10.00
CA TRP A 15 -2.62 -21.69 10.02
C TRP A 15 -1.95 -21.35 8.68
N CYS A 16 -1.83 -22.31 7.75
CA CYS A 16 -1.25 -22.09 6.41
C CYS A 16 -2.29 -21.66 5.35
N ARG A 17 -3.59 -21.84 5.62
CA ARG A 17 -4.69 -21.62 4.65
C ARG A 17 -5.35 -20.25 4.70
N ALA A 18 -5.13 -19.47 5.74
CA ALA A 18 -5.54 -18.08 5.72
C ALA A 18 -4.41 -17.26 5.10
N ALA A 19 -4.38 -17.20 3.76
CA ALA A 19 -3.67 -16.13 3.06
C ALA A 19 -4.26 -14.81 3.54
N ARG A 20 -3.72 -14.24 4.63
CA ARG A 20 -4.12 -12.92 5.10
C ARG A 20 -3.79 -11.98 3.96
N ARG A 21 -4.81 -11.42 3.32
CA ARG A 21 -4.65 -10.33 2.36
C ARG A 21 -4.67 -9.06 3.20
N PRO A 22 -3.50 -8.49 3.56
CA PRO A 22 -3.50 -7.26 4.33
C PRO A 22 -4.24 -6.19 3.53
N GLN A 23 -5.15 -5.49 4.19
CA GLN A 23 -5.72 -4.26 3.67
C GLN A 23 -4.81 -3.12 4.15
N LEU A 24 -4.27 -2.34 3.23
CA LEU A 24 -3.29 -1.31 3.53
C LEU A 24 -3.93 0.08 3.45
N LEU A 25 -3.80 0.87 4.51
CA LEU A 25 -4.04 2.32 4.48
C LEU A 25 -2.69 3.02 4.38
N VAL A 26 -2.44 3.67 3.25
CA VAL A 26 -1.19 4.37 2.97
C VAL A 26 -1.44 5.88 3.09
N LEU A 27 -0.80 6.52 4.05
CA LEU A 27 -0.87 7.96 4.23
C LEU A 27 0.37 8.62 3.64
N LEU A 28 0.17 9.58 2.74
CA LEU A 28 1.23 10.31 2.08
C LEU A 28 1.16 11.79 2.43
N LYS A 29 2.34 12.42 2.48
CA LYS A 29 2.45 13.88 2.54
C LYS A 29 2.72 14.41 1.13
N LEU A 30 2.06 15.51 0.80
CA LEU A 30 2.31 16.24 -0.44
C LEU A 30 3.36 17.33 -0.23
N ASP A 31 4.03 17.71 -1.32
CA ASP A 31 4.81 18.94 -1.43
C ASP A 31 3.92 20.12 -1.88
N GLU A 32 4.55 21.25 -2.19
CA GLU A 32 3.82 22.46 -2.58
C GLU A 32 3.16 22.31 -3.95
N GLU A 33 3.77 21.51 -4.84
CA GLU A 33 3.29 21.14 -6.17
C GLU A 33 2.25 20.00 -6.15
N LEU A 34 1.78 19.60 -4.97
CA LEU A 34 0.79 18.53 -4.76
C LEU A 34 1.27 17.14 -5.18
N ARG A 35 2.58 16.90 -5.15
CA ARG A 35 3.19 15.60 -5.45
C ARG A 35 3.57 14.86 -4.16
N PRO A 36 3.56 13.52 -4.17
CA PRO A 36 3.99 12.76 -3.00
C PRO A 36 5.47 13.01 -2.68
N ARG A 37 5.78 13.43 -1.45
CA ARG A 37 7.19 13.60 -1.01
C ARG A 37 7.98 12.29 -1.01
N GLN A 38 7.30 11.16 -0.85
CA GLN A 38 7.91 9.84 -0.71
C GLN A 38 7.19 8.81 -1.59
N PRO A 39 7.39 8.85 -2.92
CA PRO A 39 6.74 7.91 -3.85
C PRO A 39 7.14 6.46 -3.61
N GLN A 40 8.31 6.21 -3.01
CA GLN A 40 8.80 4.86 -2.66
C GLN A 40 7.86 4.10 -1.71
N VAL A 41 7.07 4.81 -0.89
CA VAL A 41 6.09 4.20 0.01
C VAL A 41 4.97 3.52 -0.78
N LEU A 42 4.57 4.08 -1.93
CA LEU A 42 3.60 3.45 -2.82
C LEU A 42 4.16 2.18 -3.47
N ALA A 43 5.41 2.24 -3.93
CA ALA A 43 6.09 1.06 -4.50
C ALA A 43 6.22 -0.07 -3.46
N LEU A 44 6.58 0.27 -2.22
CA LEU A 44 6.63 -0.67 -1.11
C LEU A 44 5.24 -1.27 -0.81
N ALA A 45 4.19 -0.45 -0.75
CA ALA A 45 2.82 -0.93 -0.55
C ALA A 45 2.38 -1.90 -1.66
N ALA A 46 2.70 -1.59 -2.91
CA ALA A 46 2.42 -2.47 -4.06
C ALA A 46 3.15 -3.83 -3.94
N GLN A 47 4.42 -3.83 -3.53
CA GLN A 47 5.21 -5.04 -3.30
C GLN A 47 4.64 -5.88 -2.15
N LEU A 48 4.30 -5.25 -1.02
CA LEU A 48 3.72 -5.92 0.15
C LEU A 48 2.38 -6.58 -0.17
N GLN A 49 1.58 -5.96 -1.04
CA GLN A 49 0.28 -6.49 -1.43
C GLN A 49 0.37 -7.53 -2.55
N ALA A 50 1.50 -7.62 -3.27
CA ALA A 50 1.73 -8.53 -4.40
C ALA A 50 0.56 -8.53 -5.42
N GLY A 51 -0.02 -7.34 -5.67
CA GLY A 51 -1.17 -7.14 -6.56
C GLY A 51 -2.50 -7.76 -6.05
N LYS A 52 -2.56 -8.22 -4.79
CA LYS A 52 -3.69 -8.95 -4.21
C LYS A 52 -4.09 -8.37 -2.85
N GLY A 53 -5.07 -7.48 -2.83
CA GLY A 53 -5.59 -6.87 -1.59
C GLY A 53 -6.23 -5.51 -1.87
N LEU A 54 -6.76 -4.88 -0.82
CA LEU A 54 -7.27 -3.51 -0.90
C LEU A 54 -6.19 -2.55 -0.39
N THR A 55 -5.77 -1.59 -1.22
CA THR A 55 -4.98 -0.43 -0.78
C THR A 55 -5.85 0.81 -0.85
N VAL A 56 -5.92 1.57 0.24
CA VAL A 56 -6.47 2.92 0.24
C VAL A 56 -5.31 3.88 0.43
N VAL A 57 -5.16 4.83 -0.49
CA VAL A 57 -4.15 5.89 -0.39
C VAL A 57 -4.87 7.18 -0.01
N GLY A 58 -4.39 7.82 1.06
CA GLY A 58 -4.95 9.07 1.57
C GLY A 58 -3.86 10.11 1.79
N THR A 59 -4.25 11.38 1.74
CA THR A 59 -3.41 12.52 2.05
C THR A 59 -4.23 13.56 2.80
N VAL A 60 -3.53 14.44 3.53
CA VAL A 60 -4.15 15.55 4.27
C VAL A 60 -3.63 16.85 3.69
N ILE A 61 -4.55 17.69 3.21
CA ILE A 61 -4.26 19.05 2.78
C ILE A 61 -4.73 19.99 3.91
N PRO A 62 -3.81 20.72 4.55
CA PRO A 62 -4.17 21.63 5.63
C PRO A 62 -4.92 22.84 5.07
N GLY A 63 -5.98 23.25 5.78
CA GLY A 63 -6.77 24.44 5.48
C GLY A 63 -8.26 24.21 5.74
N GLU A 64 -9.07 25.15 5.31
CA GLU A 64 -10.51 25.14 5.56
C GLU A 64 -11.31 24.79 4.30
N LEU A 65 -12.36 24.00 4.48
CA LEU A 65 -13.37 23.77 3.45
C LEU A 65 -14.31 24.99 3.40
N PRO A 66 -14.67 25.54 2.22
CA PRO A 66 -14.44 25.04 0.87
C PRO A 66 -13.19 25.58 0.15
N ARG A 67 -12.39 26.44 0.80
CA ARG A 67 -11.26 27.15 0.17
C ARG A 67 -10.24 26.19 -0.45
N GLU A 68 -9.92 25.10 0.24
CA GLU A 68 -8.93 24.13 -0.25
C GLU A 68 -9.51 23.03 -1.15
N GLN A 69 -10.82 23.06 -1.49
CA GLN A 69 -11.40 22.05 -2.40
C GLN A 69 -10.71 21.97 -3.77
N PRO A 70 -10.38 23.09 -4.45
CA PRO A 70 -9.69 23.02 -5.74
C PRO A 70 -8.32 22.34 -5.61
N ARG A 71 -7.62 22.59 -4.50
CA ARG A 71 -6.32 21.98 -4.20
C ARG A 71 -6.44 20.48 -3.92
N ALA A 72 -7.47 20.07 -3.18
CA ALA A 72 -7.80 18.65 -2.98
C ALA A 72 -8.12 17.92 -4.29
N ARG A 73 -8.95 18.53 -5.16
CA ARG A 73 -9.27 17.99 -6.48
C ARG A 73 -8.05 17.89 -7.40
N ALA A 74 -7.15 18.85 -7.33
CA ALA A 74 -5.90 18.82 -8.09
C ALA A 74 -4.97 17.70 -7.61
N ALA A 75 -4.85 17.51 -6.28
CA ALA A 75 -4.02 16.45 -5.70
C ALA A 75 -4.51 15.03 -6.05
N GLU A 76 -5.83 14.82 -6.13
CA GLU A 76 -6.42 13.54 -6.58
C GLU A 76 -5.95 13.15 -7.99
N GLN A 77 -5.86 14.13 -8.90
CA GLN A 77 -5.46 13.90 -10.30
C GLN A 77 -3.96 13.65 -10.45
N VAL A 78 -3.12 14.29 -9.62
CA VAL A 78 -1.66 14.09 -9.61
C VAL A 78 -1.28 12.75 -8.99
N GLY A 79 -2.13 12.17 -8.12
CA GLY A 79 -1.93 10.82 -7.57
C GLY A 79 -2.19 9.67 -8.54
N ALA A 80 -2.72 9.94 -9.74
CA ALA A 80 -3.13 8.94 -10.73
C ALA A 80 -2.05 8.61 -11.79
N TYR A 81 -0.78 8.92 -11.52
CA TYR A 81 0.30 8.39 -12.36
C TYR A 81 0.54 6.91 -12.01
N GLY A 82 0.41 6.07 -13.04
CA GLY A 82 0.57 4.61 -12.97
C GLY A 82 1.99 4.11 -12.74
#